data_AF-A0A191WGK6-F1
#
_entry.id   AF-A0A191WGK6-F1
#
_cell.length_a   1.000
_cell.length_b   1.000
_cell.length_c   1.000
_cell.angle_alpha   90.00
_cell.angle_beta   90.00
_cell.angle_gamma   90.00
#
_symmetry.space_group_name_H-M   'P 1'
#
loop_
_entity.id
_entity.type
_entity.pdbx_description
1 polymer ?
#
loop_
_entity_poly.entity_id
_entity_poly.type
_entity_poly.pdbx_seq_one_letter_code
_entity_poly.pdbx_strand_id
1 'polypeptide(L)'
;MEQRGQAPTSADNSNDITKHIFVTGGVVSSLGKGLTAASLGNLLTARGLRVVMQKLDPYLNVDPGTMNPFQHGEVFVTDDGAETDLDIGHYERFLDIDLSQAANVTTGQIYSTVIAKERRGEYLGDTVQVIPHITDEIKRRMRLQATESPKPDVIITEIGGTVGDIESQPFIESARQVRHELGRKNVFFVHVSLVPFMGASGEQKTKPTQHSVATLRSIGIQPDALVLRSDRPVTEANKRKIALMCDVDEGAVVNAVDVPSIYDIPTMLNDQGLDAYIIETLGLDAKAGEVDWSGWSGLLDVVHDPKHEVTIGLVGKYIDLPDAYLSVTEALRAGGFANDAKVKIEWIPSDECRTPEGASKHLSHLDGICVPGGFGVRGIEGKLGALRYARENGIPTLGLCLGLQCMVIEYSRNVAGLEGASSSEFDPDTEFPVIATMEEQVEIIAGGDLGGTMRLGLYPAALAEGSIAAEVYGSTLVSERHRHRYEVNNAYRDRIAEAGLVFSGTSPDRHLVEFVELPRDVHPYYIATQAHPELRSRPNDAHPLFRGLVGASLDRQKASLLFDDANA
;
A
#
# COMPACT_ATOMS: atom_id res chain seq x y z
N MET A 1 13.96 -51.27 46.40
CA MET A 1 12.60 -50.72 46.53
C MET A 1 12.62 -49.35 45.88
N GLU A 2 11.97 -49.28 44.73
CA GLU A 2 11.85 -48.12 43.85
C GLU A 2 11.09 -46.98 44.52
N GLN A 3 11.53 -45.74 44.30
CA GLN A 3 10.61 -44.64 44.02
C GLN A 3 11.10 -43.94 42.76
N ARG A 4 10.40 -44.22 41.65
CA ARG A 4 10.54 -43.53 40.37
C ARG A 4 9.95 -42.12 40.53
N GLY A 5 10.77 -41.10 40.32
CA GLY A 5 10.30 -39.73 40.11
C GLY A 5 9.61 -39.64 38.74
N GLN A 6 8.37 -39.18 38.73
CA GLN A 6 7.61 -38.89 37.53
C GLN A 6 8.32 -37.79 36.72
N ALA A 7 8.50 -38.04 35.42
CA ALA A 7 8.90 -37.01 34.46
C ALA A 7 7.76 -35.98 34.33
N PRO A 8 8.07 -34.67 34.20
CA PRO A 8 7.04 -33.69 33.93
C PRO A 8 6.45 -33.96 32.53
N THR A 9 5.14 -34.15 32.50
CA THR A 9 4.34 -34.32 31.28
C THR A 9 4.45 -33.07 30.42
N SER A 10 4.98 -33.22 29.20
CA SER A 10 5.20 -32.17 28.20
C SER A 10 3.92 -31.76 27.45
N ALA A 11 2.84 -31.50 28.17
CA ALA A 11 1.54 -31.20 27.59
C ALA A 11 0.97 -29.90 28.17
N ASP A 12 1.62 -28.76 27.89
CA ASP A 12 0.95 -27.45 28.02
C ASP A 12 1.59 -26.24 27.29
N ASN A 13 2.52 -26.44 26.34
CA ASN A 13 3.19 -25.32 25.63
C ASN A 13 2.74 -25.13 24.16
N SER A 14 1.71 -25.82 23.67
CA SER A 14 1.31 -25.73 22.26
C SER A 14 0.49 -24.49 21.90
N ASN A 15 -0.07 -23.77 22.89
CA ASN A 15 -0.96 -22.62 22.66
C ASN A 15 -0.25 -21.27 22.52
N ASP A 16 1.07 -21.21 22.76
CA ASP A 16 1.84 -19.96 22.64
C ASP A 16 2.61 -19.85 21.32
N ILE A 17 2.58 -20.85 20.43
CA ILE A 17 3.31 -20.77 19.15
C ILE A 17 2.50 -19.94 18.15
N THR A 18 3.07 -18.83 17.67
CA THR A 18 2.54 -18.06 16.54
C THR A 18 2.41 -18.98 15.32
N LYS A 19 1.22 -18.98 14.72
CA LYS A 19 0.92 -19.79 13.54
C LYS A 19 1.42 -19.08 12.28
N HIS A 20 1.81 -19.87 11.28
CA HIS A 20 2.22 -19.34 9.98
C HIS A 20 1.27 -19.80 8.88
N ILE A 21 0.78 -18.85 8.08
CA ILE A 21 0.02 -19.15 6.87
C ILE A 21 0.86 -18.71 5.68
N PHE A 22 1.32 -19.66 4.87
CA PHE A 22 2.07 -19.35 3.65
C PHE A 22 1.12 -19.33 2.46
N VAL A 23 1.08 -18.21 1.74
CA VAL A 23 0.28 -18.04 0.52
C VAL A 23 1.19 -18.13 -0.70
N THR A 24 0.92 -19.09 -1.58
CA THR A 24 1.73 -19.37 -2.78
C THR A 24 0.91 -19.25 -4.05
N GLY A 25 1.56 -18.99 -5.20
CA GLY A 25 0.90 -18.84 -6.50
C GLY A 25 1.23 -19.93 -7.49
N GLY A 26 0.24 -20.30 -8.28
CA GLY A 26 0.36 -21.27 -9.36
C GLY A 26 -0.08 -20.72 -10.70
N VAL A 27 0.30 -21.43 -11.78
CA VAL A 27 -0.18 -21.22 -13.15
C VAL A 27 0.31 -19.93 -13.82
N VAL A 28 -0.04 -18.75 -13.30
CA VAL A 28 0.37 -17.44 -13.82
C VAL A 28 0.54 -16.42 -12.67
N SER A 29 1.33 -15.38 -12.91
CA SER A 29 1.38 -14.21 -12.02
C SER A 29 0.09 -13.37 -12.11
N SER A 30 -0.05 -12.40 -11.20
CA SER A 30 -1.18 -11.44 -11.19
C SER A 30 -2.58 -12.05 -10.96
N LEU A 31 -2.66 -13.22 -10.33
CA LEU A 31 -3.94 -13.84 -9.94
C LEU A 31 -4.64 -13.20 -8.73
N GLY A 32 -4.07 -12.15 -8.13
CA GLY A 32 -4.60 -11.54 -6.90
C GLY A 32 -4.22 -12.30 -5.63
N LYS A 33 -2.98 -12.81 -5.55
CA LYS A 33 -2.44 -13.45 -4.34
C LYS A 33 -2.48 -12.51 -3.13
N GLY A 34 -1.90 -11.31 -3.27
CA GLY A 34 -1.88 -10.29 -2.22
C GLY A 34 -3.26 -9.94 -1.72
N LEU A 35 -4.24 -9.71 -2.61
CA LEU A 35 -5.63 -9.43 -2.23
C LEU A 35 -6.30 -10.62 -1.52
N THR A 36 -6.04 -11.85 -1.96
CA THR A 36 -6.55 -13.05 -1.27
C THR A 36 -5.95 -13.17 0.14
N ALA A 37 -4.64 -12.95 0.27
CA ALA A 37 -3.94 -12.99 1.55
C ALA A 37 -4.42 -11.87 2.49
N ALA A 38 -4.59 -10.65 1.96
CA ALA A 38 -5.07 -9.48 2.69
C ALA A 38 -6.52 -9.68 3.17
N SER A 39 -7.38 -10.23 2.32
CA SER A 39 -8.77 -10.55 2.67
C SER A 39 -8.87 -11.64 3.73
N LEU A 40 -8.02 -12.67 3.65
CA LEU A 40 -7.91 -13.66 4.72
C LEU A 40 -7.41 -13.03 6.03
N GLY A 41 -6.42 -12.13 5.96
CA GLY A 41 -5.94 -11.37 7.12
C GLY A 41 -7.03 -10.52 7.76
N ASN A 42 -7.83 -9.84 6.95
CA ASN A 42 -9.00 -9.07 7.38
C ASN A 42 -10.00 -9.96 8.13
N LEU A 43 -10.40 -11.10 7.54
CA LEU A 43 -11.34 -12.03 8.19
C LEU A 43 -10.82 -12.58 9.52
N LEU A 44 -9.55 -12.98 9.58
CA LEU A 44 -8.95 -13.49 10.81
C LEU A 44 -8.86 -12.39 11.90
N THR A 45 -8.56 -11.16 11.50
CA THR A 45 -8.56 -9.99 12.39
C THR A 45 -9.96 -9.66 12.89
N ALA A 46 -10.96 -9.69 12.01
CA ALA A 46 -12.37 -9.49 12.34
C ALA A 46 -12.94 -10.60 13.26
N ARG A 47 -12.27 -11.75 13.35
CA ARG A 47 -12.56 -12.80 14.32
C ARG A 47 -11.83 -12.64 15.66
N GLY A 48 -11.07 -11.56 15.84
CA GLY A 48 -10.38 -11.21 17.08
C GLY A 48 -8.94 -11.73 17.21
N LEU A 49 -8.35 -12.27 16.15
CA LEU A 49 -6.95 -12.71 16.16
C LEU A 49 -5.99 -11.54 15.89
N ARG A 50 -4.82 -11.52 16.54
CA ARG A 50 -3.74 -10.61 16.16
C ARG A 50 -3.01 -11.16 14.94
N VAL A 51 -3.30 -10.61 13.77
CA VAL A 51 -2.69 -11.00 12.50
C VAL A 51 -1.65 -9.96 12.08
N VAL A 52 -0.51 -10.42 11.60
CA VAL A 52 0.45 -9.59 10.87
C VAL A 52 0.77 -10.25 9.53
N MET A 53 1.24 -9.46 8.57
CA MET A 53 1.50 -9.92 7.21
C MET A 53 2.92 -9.66 6.77
N GLN A 54 3.37 -10.44 5.78
CA GLN A 54 4.67 -10.30 5.17
C GLN A 54 4.64 -10.69 3.69
N LYS A 55 5.39 -9.97 2.87
CA LYS A 55 5.66 -10.26 1.47
C LYS A 55 7.12 -10.67 1.28
N LEU A 56 7.34 -11.80 0.59
CA LEU A 56 8.66 -12.22 0.10
C LEU A 56 8.75 -11.96 -1.40
N ASP A 57 9.60 -11.02 -1.79
CA ASP A 57 9.78 -10.61 -3.17
C ASP A 57 11.02 -11.27 -3.80
N PRO A 58 10.87 -11.98 -4.93
CA PRO A 58 11.97 -12.73 -5.52
C PRO A 58 12.99 -11.86 -6.28
N TYR A 59 12.71 -10.57 -6.48
CA TYR A 59 13.61 -9.67 -7.18
C TYR A 59 14.88 -9.34 -6.37
N LEU A 60 15.94 -8.95 -7.10
CA LEU A 60 17.27 -8.69 -6.53
C LEU A 60 17.47 -7.27 -5.98
N ASN A 61 16.59 -6.33 -6.30
CA ASN A 61 16.61 -5.00 -5.70
C ASN A 61 16.48 -5.14 -4.17
N VAL A 62 17.32 -4.42 -3.42
CA VAL A 62 17.31 -4.45 -1.94
C VAL A 62 16.02 -3.82 -1.41
N ASP A 63 15.54 -2.81 -2.10
CA ASP A 63 14.27 -2.12 -1.91
C ASP A 63 13.75 -1.73 -3.31
N PRO A 64 12.46 -1.41 -3.44
CA PRO A 64 11.92 -0.96 -4.72
C PRO A 64 12.22 0.51 -5.01
N GLY A 65 12.98 1.21 -4.18
CA GLY A 65 13.27 2.63 -4.34
C GLY A 65 14.03 2.96 -5.64
N THR A 66 14.82 2.00 -6.14
CA THR A 66 15.52 2.12 -7.43
C THR A 66 14.72 1.62 -8.63
N MET A 67 13.52 1.08 -8.42
CA MET A 67 12.69 0.51 -9.47
C MET A 67 11.88 1.61 -10.15
N ASN A 68 11.65 1.45 -11.46
CA ASN A 68 10.82 2.39 -12.19
C ASN A 68 9.35 2.17 -11.82
N PRO A 69 8.61 3.18 -11.33
CA PRO A 69 7.20 3.02 -11.01
C PRO A 69 6.34 2.55 -12.19
N PHE A 70 6.74 2.83 -13.44
CA PHE A 70 6.06 2.33 -14.65
C PHE A 70 6.12 0.80 -14.84
N GLN A 71 7.02 0.11 -14.14
CA GLN A 71 7.21 -1.33 -14.31
C GLN A 71 6.71 -2.12 -13.11
N HIS A 72 6.70 -1.50 -11.93
CA HIS A 72 6.50 -2.20 -10.67
C HIS A 72 5.44 -1.57 -9.77
N GLY A 73 4.78 -0.50 -10.22
CA GLY A 73 3.77 0.21 -9.42
C GLY A 73 4.41 1.17 -8.42
N GLU A 74 3.62 1.62 -7.45
CA GLU A 74 4.08 2.52 -6.40
C GLU A 74 5.11 1.87 -5.46
N VAL A 75 5.94 2.71 -4.84
CA VAL A 75 6.74 2.34 -3.67
C VAL A 75 5.93 2.70 -2.43
N PHE A 76 5.62 1.73 -1.59
CA PHE A 76 4.98 1.96 -0.31
C PHE A 76 6.03 2.31 0.75
N VAL A 77 5.70 3.18 1.69
CA VAL A 77 6.59 3.54 2.81
C VAL A 77 5.88 3.24 4.12
N THR A 78 6.60 2.62 5.04
CA THR A 78 6.15 2.27 6.39
C THR A 78 6.59 3.32 7.41
N ASP A 79 6.04 3.26 8.63
CA ASP A 79 6.34 4.25 9.68
C ASP A 79 7.83 4.29 10.05
N ASP A 80 8.51 3.14 10.03
CA ASP A 80 9.94 3.02 10.31
C ASP A 80 10.85 3.41 9.13
N GLY A 81 10.26 3.88 8.03
CA GLY A 81 10.97 4.42 6.88
C GLY A 81 11.46 3.39 5.88
N ALA A 82 11.00 2.14 5.96
CA ALA A 82 11.29 1.19 4.89
C ALA A 82 10.47 1.48 3.63
N GLU A 83 11.17 1.56 2.51
CA GLU A 83 10.60 1.51 1.16
C GLU A 83 10.29 0.05 0.81
N THR A 84 9.04 -0.24 0.50
CA THR A 84 8.54 -1.60 0.31
C THR A 84 7.69 -1.73 -0.95
N ASP A 85 7.45 -2.98 -1.34
CA ASP A 85 6.50 -3.33 -2.40
C ASP A 85 5.07 -2.83 -2.06
N LEU A 86 4.28 -2.54 -3.10
CA LEU A 86 2.91 -2.02 -2.98
C LEU A 86 1.97 -2.96 -2.20
N ASP A 87 2.27 -4.26 -2.16
CA ASP A 87 1.45 -5.24 -1.44
C ASP A 87 1.40 -4.95 0.07
N ILE A 88 2.43 -4.33 0.64
CA ILE A 88 2.41 -3.90 2.05
C ILE A 88 1.27 -2.90 2.29
N GLY A 89 1.02 -2.01 1.33
CA GLY A 89 -0.13 -1.10 1.39
C GLY A 89 -1.47 -1.83 1.37
N HIS A 90 -1.60 -2.92 0.60
CA HIS A 90 -2.81 -3.75 0.66
C HIS A 90 -3.00 -4.37 2.03
N TYR A 91 -1.91 -4.86 2.64
CA TYR A 91 -1.99 -5.49 3.96
C TYR A 91 -2.40 -4.48 5.03
N GLU A 92 -1.76 -3.30 5.08
CA GLU A 92 -2.15 -2.25 6.03
C GLU A 92 -3.60 -1.80 5.83
N ARG A 93 -4.05 -1.62 4.57
CA ARG A 93 -5.44 -1.24 4.24
C ARG A 93 -6.49 -2.25 4.69
N PHE A 94 -6.19 -3.55 4.61
CA PHE A 94 -7.14 -4.60 4.95
C PHE A 94 -7.10 -5.01 6.43
N LEU A 95 -5.94 -4.89 7.08
CA LEU A 95 -5.78 -5.24 8.50
C LEU A 95 -6.05 -4.07 9.45
N ASP A 96 -5.98 -2.83 8.96
CA ASP A 96 -6.02 -1.62 9.79
C ASP A 96 -4.93 -1.61 10.87
N ILE A 97 -3.70 -1.94 10.47
CA ILE A 97 -2.50 -1.86 11.32
C ILE A 97 -1.33 -1.26 10.52
N ASP A 98 -0.37 -0.70 11.24
CA ASP A 98 0.89 -0.25 10.67
C ASP A 98 1.92 -1.37 10.70
N LEU A 99 2.51 -1.66 9.53
CA LEU A 99 3.55 -2.68 9.35
C LEU A 99 4.94 -2.02 9.40
N SER A 100 5.95 -2.83 9.68
CA SER A 100 7.36 -2.40 9.73
C SER A 100 8.16 -2.95 8.55
N GLN A 101 9.42 -2.59 8.46
CA GLN A 101 10.39 -3.18 7.52
C GLN A 101 10.45 -4.71 7.58
N ALA A 102 10.01 -5.34 8.67
CA ALA A 102 9.95 -6.79 8.79
C ALA A 102 8.90 -7.41 7.84
N ALA A 103 7.94 -6.63 7.36
CA ALA A 103 6.85 -7.09 6.50
C ALA A 103 7.26 -7.23 5.02
N ASN A 104 8.39 -6.67 4.58
CA ASN A 104 8.86 -6.86 3.21
C ASN A 104 10.28 -7.44 3.20
N VAL A 105 10.47 -8.52 2.45
CA VAL A 105 11.76 -9.22 2.37
C VAL A 105 12.07 -9.48 0.91
N THR A 106 13.24 -9.06 0.44
CA THR A 106 13.64 -9.27 -0.95
C THR A 106 14.82 -10.23 -1.07
N THR A 107 14.98 -10.88 -2.23
CA THR A 107 16.18 -11.67 -2.53
C THR A 107 17.45 -10.81 -2.38
N GLY A 108 17.39 -9.55 -2.81
CA GLY A 108 18.47 -8.57 -2.65
C GLY A 108 18.95 -8.39 -1.20
N GLN A 109 18.01 -8.18 -0.27
CA GLN A 109 18.31 -8.04 1.16
C GLN A 109 18.93 -9.32 1.75
N ILE A 110 18.40 -10.48 1.39
CA ILE A 110 18.88 -11.76 1.92
C ILE A 110 20.31 -12.03 1.46
N TYR A 111 20.55 -11.93 0.16
CA TYR A 111 21.86 -12.22 -0.41
C TYR A 111 22.90 -11.21 0.06
N SER A 112 22.58 -9.92 0.05
CA SER A 112 23.49 -8.88 0.59
C SER A 112 23.82 -9.12 2.07
N THR A 113 22.83 -9.48 2.89
CA THR A 113 23.03 -9.79 4.32
C THR A 113 23.97 -10.99 4.49
N VAL A 114 23.72 -12.10 3.80
CA VAL A 114 24.53 -13.32 3.91
C VAL A 114 25.96 -13.10 3.40
N ILE A 115 26.12 -12.43 2.26
CA ILE A 115 27.44 -12.09 1.72
C ILE A 115 28.21 -11.16 2.67
N ALA A 116 27.55 -10.18 3.28
CA ALA A 116 28.19 -9.28 4.23
C ALA A 116 28.65 -10.00 5.51
N LYS A 117 27.84 -10.94 6.05
CA LYS A 117 28.22 -11.80 7.18
C LYS A 117 29.44 -12.67 6.85
N GLU A 118 29.45 -13.23 5.65
CA GLU A 118 30.57 -14.03 5.14
C GLU A 118 31.87 -13.22 5.08
N ARG A 119 31.83 -12.01 4.51
CA ARG A 119 33.01 -11.11 4.45
C ARG A 119 33.51 -10.66 5.82
N ARG A 120 32.65 -10.62 6.84
CA ARG A 120 33.04 -10.34 8.24
C ARG A 120 33.57 -11.56 8.99
N GLY A 121 33.56 -12.74 8.37
CA GLY A 121 34.03 -13.98 8.98
C GLY A 121 33.05 -14.60 9.98
N GLU A 122 31.77 -14.20 9.96
CA GLU A 122 30.75 -14.69 10.92
C GLU A 122 30.44 -16.19 10.76
N TYR A 123 30.72 -16.76 9.58
CA TYR A 123 30.58 -18.19 9.31
C TYR A 123 31.85 -19.01 9.63
N LEU A 124 32.84 -18.43 10.33
CA LEU A 124 34.01 -19.14 10.88
C LEU A 124 34.81 -20.01 9.89
N GLY A 125 34.81 -19.62 8.60
CA GLY A 125 35.52 -20.34 7.54
C GLY A 125 34.70 -21.42 6.82
N ASP A 126 33.42 -21.56 7.15
CA ASP A 126 32.50 -22.47 6.46
C ASP A 126 32.25 -22.04 5.01
N THR A 127 31.96 -23.02 4.15
CA THR A 127 31.50 -22.74 2.79
C THR A 127 30.07 -22.25 2.82
N VAL A 128 29.84 -20.99 2.47
CA VAL A 128 28.49 -20.40 2.40
C VAL A 128 27.75 -20.90 1.16
N GLN A 129 26.50 -21.34 1.37
CA GLN A 129 25.67 -22.04 0.40
C GLN A 129 24.21 -21.56 0.48
N VAL A 130 23.42 -21.82 -0.56
CA VAL A 130 21.97 -21.53 -0.55
C VAL A 130 21.28 -22.27 0.59
N ILE A 131 21.56 -23.58 0.73
CA ILE A 131 21.13 -24.37 1.87
C ILE A 131 22.40 -24.73 2.68
N PRO A 132 22.49 -24.38 3.97
CA PRO A 132 21.43 -23.79 4.80
C PRO A 132 21.42 -22.25 4.83
N HIS A 133 22.50 -21.55 4.49
CA HIS A 133 22.71 -20.14 4.88
C HIS A 133 21.68 -19.14 4.32
N ILE A 134 21.34 -19.22 3.03
CA ILE A 134 20.29 -18.35 2.44
C ILE A 134 18.92 -18.73 3.01
N THR A 135 18.61 -20.03 3.08
CA THR A 135 17.34 -20.50 3.63
C THR A 135 17.18 -20.18 5.13
N ASP A 136 18.26 -20.18 5.90
CA ASP A 136 18.25 -19.81 7.31
C ASP A 136 17.99 -18.31 7.50
N GLU A 137 18.58 -17.45 6.67
CA GLU A 137 18.26 -16.01 6.72
C GLU A 137 16.81 -15.76 6.30
N ILE A 138 16.29 -16.47 5.29
CA ILE A 138 14.86 -16.40 4.93
C ILE A 138 13.96 -16.85 6.08
N LYS A 139 14.22 -18.02 6.69
CA LYS A 139 13.44 -18.53 7.83
C LYS A 139 13.47 -17.55 9.01
N ARG A 140 14.63 -16.94 9.27
CA ARG A 140 14.79 -15.92 10.31
C ARG A 140 13.87 -14.72 10.04
N ARG A 141 13.79 -14.25 8.78
CA ARG A 141 12.91 -13.16 8.35
C ARG A 141 11.43 -13.55 8.42
N MET A 142 11.07 -14.76 7.97
CA MET A 142 9.69 -15.30 8.05
C MET A 142 9.15 -15.33 9.48
N ARG A 143 10.03 -15.54 10.46
CA ARG A 143 9.66 -15.71 11.88
C ARG A 143 9.94 -14.46 12.72
N LEU A 144 10.46 -13.38 12.13
CA LEU A 144 10.90 -12.21 12.88
C LEU A 144 9.75 -11.56 13.66
N GLN A 145 8.58 -11.41 13.03
CA GLN A 145 7.40 -10.82 13.68
C GLN A 145 6.86 -11.67 14.85
N ALA A 146 7.23 -12.97 14.94
CA ALA A 146 6.82 -13.83 16.05
C ALA A 146 7.53 -13.48 17.38
N THR A 147 8.52 -12.58 17.35
CA THR A 147 9.22 -12.08 18.54
C THR A 147 8.69 -10.72 19.03
N GLU A 148 7.65 -10.17 18.38
CA GLU A 148 7.04 -8.91 18.78
C GLU A 148 6.34 -8.98 20.14
N SER A 149 6.15 -7.81 20.75
CA SER A 149 5.33 -7.63 21.96
C SER A 149 4.30 -6.53 21.71
N PRO A 150 2.99 -6.81 21.74
CA PRO A 150 2.39 -8.14 21.91
C PRO A 150 2.76 -9.11 20.77
N LYS A 151 2.63 -10.42 21.01
CA LYS A 151 2.99 -11.46 20.04
C LYS A 151 1.82 -11.73 19.10
N PRO A 152 2.04 -11.93 17.77
CA PRO A 152 0.94 -12.20 16.86
C PRO A 152 0.47 -13.64 17.00
N ASP A 153 -0.84 -13.86 16.84
CA ASP A 153 -1.42 -15.19 16.77
C ASP A 153 -1.07 -15.86 15.43
N VAL A 154 -1.11 -15.07 14.35
CA VAL A 154 -0.90 -15.53 12.97
C VAL A 154 0.02 -14.57 12.21
N ILE A 155 0.99 -15.13 11.51
CA ILE A 155 1.76 -14.43 10.47
C ILE A 155 1.34 -15.00 9.12
N ILE A 156 0.79 -14.17 8.24
CA ILE A 156 0.51 -14.56 6.86
C ILE A 156 1.68 -14.09 5.99
N THR A 157 2.40 -15.04 5.39
CA THR A 157 3.54 -14.75 4.50
C THR A 157 3.15 -15.07 3.06
N GLU A 158 3.01 -14.04 2.23
CA GLU A 158 2.90 -14.20 0.79
C GLU A 158 4.28 -14.48 0.19
N ILE A 159 4.38 -15.57 -0.58
CA ILE A 159 5.56 -15.90 -1.37
C ILE A 159 5.34 -15.41 -2.80
N GLY A 160 6.10 -14.37 -3.18
CA GLY A 160 6.11 -13.80 -4.51
C GLY A 160 6.60 -14.77 -5.59
N GLY A 161 6.36 -14.40 -6.84
CA GLY A 161 6.62 -15.25 -8.01
C GLY A 161 5.53 -16.32 -8.23
N THR A 162 5.85 -17.28 -9.09
CA THR A 162 5.01 -18.45 -9.40
C THR A 162 5.74 -19.73 -9.02
N VAL A 163 5.04 -20.69 -8.43
CA VAL A 163 5.59 -22.01 -8.11
C VAL A 163 6.03 -22.70 -9.41
N GLY A 164 7.31 -23.10 -9.45
CA GLY A 164 7.97 -23.65 -10.63
C GLY A 164 9.08 -22.74 -11.17
N ASP A 165 9.02 -21.45 -10.86
CA ASP A 165 10.07 -20.51 -11.25
C ASP A 165 11.33 -20.66 -10.38
N ILE A 166 12.50 -20.38 -10.96
CA ILE A 166 13.80 -20.51 -10.27
C ILE A 166 13.90 -19.53 -9.10
N GLU A 167 13.39 -18.31 -9.29
CA GLU A 167 13.54 -17.19 -8.36
C GLU A 167 12.86 -17.43 -6.99
N SER A 168 11.80 -18.24 -6.95
CA SER A 168 11.02 -18.52 -5.73
C SER A 168 11.50 -19.75 -4.96
N GLN A 169 12.41 -20.56 -5.53
CA GLN A 169 12.85 -21.82 -4.92
C GLN A 169 13.43 -21.65 -3.50
N PRO A 170 14.31 -20.67 -3.23
CA PRO A 170 14.83 -20.47 -1.87
C PRO A 170 13.73 -20.15 -0.85
N PHE A 171 12.71 -19.37 -1.23
CA PHE A 171 11.58 -19.06 -0.35
C PHE A 171 10.72 -20.28 -0.06
N ILE A 172 10.39 -21.05 -1.09
CA ILE A 172 9.59 -22.27 -0.94
C ILE A 172 10.31 -23.30 -0.07
N GLU A 173 11.61 -23.53 -0.30
CA GLU A 173 12.41 -24.42 0.54
C GLU A 173 12.45 -23.94 2.00
N SER A 174 12.56 -22.63 2.23
CA SER A 174 12.54 -22.06 3.57
C SER A 174 11.19 -22.26 4.26
N ALA A 175 10.07 -22.02 3.57
CA ALA A 175 8.72 -22.25 4.10
C ALA A 175 8.50 -23.74 4.44
N ARG A 176 9.00 -24.64 3.57
CA ARG A 176 8.98 -26.10 3.83
C ARG A 176 9.75 -26.45 5.11
N GLN A 177 10.92 -25.84 5.31
CA GLN A 177 11.70 -26.01 6.54
C GLN A 177 11.01 -25.39 7.77
N VAL A 178 10.33 -24.24 7.66
CA VAL A 178 9.51 -23.68 8.76
C VAL A 178 8.42 -24.68 9.18
N ARG A 179 7.71 -25.30 8.23
CA ARG A 179 6.74 -26.38 8.55
C ARG A 179 7.38 -27.57 9.22
N HIS A 180 8.59 -27.95 8.81
CA HIS A 180 9.33 -29.05 9.43
C HIS A 180 9.71 -28.73 10.88
N GLU A 181 10.19 -27.51 11.15
CA GLU A 181 10.64 -27.07 12.48
C GLU A 181 9.48 -26.82 13.45
N LEU A 182 8.39 -26.18 13.00
CA LEU A 182 7.25 -25.84 13.85
C LEU A 182 6.18 -26.94 13.91
N GLY A 183 6.18 -27.86 12.96
CA GLY A 183 5.19 -28.92 12.83
C GLY A 183 3.91 -28.49 12.11
N ARG A 184 3.17 -29.47 11.57
CA ARG A 184 1.99 -29.25 10.71
C ARG A 184 0.85 -28.48 11.39
N LYS A 185 0.69 -28.62 12.72
CA LYS A 185 -0.36 -27.92 13.49
C LYS A 185 -0.12 -26.41 13.67
N ASN A 186 1.04 -25.91 13.24
CA ASN A 186 1.44 -24.51 13.38
C ASN A 186 1.69 -23.83 12.04
N VAL A 187 1.59 -24.56 10.92
CA VAL A 187 1.89 -24.03 9.59
C VAL A 187 0.85 -24.51 8.59
N PHE A 188 0.20 -23.56 7.91
CA PHE A 188 -0.83 -23.79 6.91
C PHE A 188 -0.37 -23.26 5.53
N PHE A 189 -0.62 -24.00 4.46
CA PHE A 189 -0.31 -23.60 3.09
C PHE A 189 -1.59 -23.34 2.29
N VAL A 190 -1.79 -22.08 1.88
CA VAL A 190 -2.82 -21.69 0.91
C VAL A 190 -2.16 -21.58 -0.47
N HIS A 191 -2.67 -22.32 -1.46
CA HIS A 191 -2.18 -22.22 -2.84
C HIS A 191 -3.24 -21.62 -3.75
N VAL A 192 -2.93 -20.45 -4.30
CA VAL A 192 -3.78 -19.72 -5.25
C VAL A 192 -3.49 -20.21 -6.66
N SER A 193 -4.54 -20.62 -7.38
CA SER A 193 -4.43 -21.20 -8.72
C SER A 193 -5.54 -20.69 -9.63
N LEU A 194 -5.38 -20.86 -10.94
CA LEU A 194 -6.35 -20.44 -11.96
C LEU A 194 -7.18 -21.63 -12.49
N VAL A 195 -8.50 -21.42 -12.59
CA VAL A 195 -9.43 -22.29 -13.32
C VAL A 195 -9.93 -21.54 -14.56
N PRO A 196 -9.24 -21.67 -15.71
CA PRO A 196 -9.62 -20.94 -16.91
C PRO A 196 -10.86 -21.54 -17.58
N PHE A 197 -11.62 -20.67 -18.26
CA PHE A 197 -12.73 -21.06 -19.11
C PHE A 197 -12.30 -21.08 -20.59
N MET A 198 -12.54 -22.21 -21.26
CA MET A 198 -12.22 -22.35 -22.69
C MET A 198 -13.44 -22.00 -23.54
N GLY A 199 -13.48 -20.78 -24.07
CA GLY A 199 -14.63 -20.30 -24.86
C GLY A 199 -15.02 -21.21 -26.03
N ALA A 200 -14.03 -21.77 -26.74
CA ALA A 200 -14.26 -22.66 -27.89
C ALA A 200 -14.94 -23.99 -27.52
N SER A 201 -14.70 -24.53 -26.31
CA SER A 201 -15.32 -25.79 -25.86
C SER A 201 -16.40 -25.60 -24.79
N GLY A 202 -16.60 -24.37 -24.31
CA GLY A 202 -17.64 -24.02 -23.36
C GLY A 202 -17.44 -24.60 -21.96
N GLU A 203 -16.22 -24.96 -21.57
CA GLU A 203 -15.95 -25.68 -20.31
C GLU A 203 -14.81 -25.06 -19.49
N GLN A 204 -14.90 -25.22 -18.16
CA GLN A 204 -13.84 -24.92 -17.22
C GLN A 204 -12.76 -26.01 -17.22
N LYS A 205 -11.49 -25.62 -17.11
CA LYS A 205 -10.37 -26.56 -17.08
C LYS A 205 -9.71 -26.62 -15.71
N THR A 206 -9.79 -27.78 -15.07
CA THR A 206 -9.15 -28.04 -13.76
C THR A 206 -7.66 -28.43 -13.87
N LYS A 207 -7.18 -28.75 -15.07
CA LYS A 207 -5.83 -29.30 -15.28
C LYS A 207 -4.71 -28.35 -14.85
N PRO A 208 -4.75 -27.04 -15.15
CA PRO A 208 -3.72 -26.12 -14.69
C PRO A 208 -3.51 -26.17 -13.17
N THR A 209 -4.61 -26.22 -12.40
CA THR A 209 -4.55 -26.36 -10.95
C THR A 209 -3.92 -27.69 -10.52
N GLN A 210 -4.29 -28.81 -11.16
CA GLN A 210 -3.71 -30.13 -10.86
C GLN A 210 -2.20 -30.16 -11.09
N HIS A 211 -1.72 -29.60 -12.20
CA HIS A 211 -0.29 -29.51 -12.50
C HIS A 211 0.44 -28.57 -11.53
N SER A 212 -0.16 -27.43 -11.18
CA SER A 212 0.43 -26.50 -10.22
C SER A 212 0.63 -27.14 -8.84
N VAL A 213 -0.39 -27.85 -8.34
CA VAL A 213 -0.27 -28.58 -7.06
C VAL A 213 0.76 -29.70 -7.15
N ALA A 214 0.84 -30.41 -8.27
CA ALA A 214 1.89 -31.42 -8.47
C ALA A 214 3.30 -30.82 -8.43
N THR A 215 3.50 -29.64 -9.02
CA THR A 215 4.76 -28.89 -8.94
C THR A 215 5.07 -28.50 -7.49
N LEU A 216 4.11 -27.94 -6.74
CA LEU A 216 4.29 -27.59 -5.33
C LEU A 216 4.63 -28.80 -4.44
N ARG A 217 4.00 -29.94 -4.70
CA ARG A 217 4.29 -31.21 -4.02
C ARG A 217 5.65 -31.76 -4.37
N SER A 218 6.11 -31.59 -5.61
CA SER A 218 7.43 -32.07 -6.05
C SER A 218 8.59 -31.43 -5.28
N ILE A 219 8.37 -30.22 -4.76
CA ILE A 219 9.31 -29.47 -3.92
C ILE A 219 9.00 -29.62 -2.41
N GLY A 220 8.16 -30.58 -2.04
CA GLY A 220 7.95 -31.01 -0.66
C GLY A 220 6.85 -30.28 0.12
N ILE A 221 6.00 -29.50 -0.55
CA ILE A 221 4.86 -28.81 0.08
C ILE A 221 3.54 -29.44 -0.37
N GLN A 222 2.77 -29.96 0.59
CA GLN A 222 1.36 -30.29 0.38
C GLN A 222 0.53 -29.06 0.75
N PRO A 223 -0.27 -28.48 -0.16
CA PRO A 223 -1.19 -27.40 0.20
C PRO A 223 -2.27 -27.92 1.15
N ASP A 224 -2.65 -27.11 2.12
CA ASP A 224 -3.74 -27.42 3.05
C ASP A 224 -5.08 -26.83 2.56
N ALA A 225 -5.05 -25.75 1.77
CA ALA A 225 -6.20 -25.21 1.04
C ALA A 225 -5.83 -24.73 -0.38
N LEU A 226 -6.83 -24.70 -1.26
CA LEU A 226 -6.74 -24.17 -2.61
C LEU A 226 -7.72 -23.01 -2.80
N VAL A 227 -7.21 -21.89 -3.30
CA VAL A 227 -8.04 -20.77 -3.76
C VAL A 227 -8.06 -20.77 -5.28
N LEU A 228 -9.23 -21.06 -5.84
CA LEU A 228 -9.46 -21.19 -7.27
C LEU A 228 -9.96 -19.85 -7.83
N ARG A 229 -9.06 -19.11 -8.49
CA ARG A 229 -9.39 -17.90 -9.25
C ARG A 229 -10.09 -18.27 -10.55
N SER A 230 -11.14 -17.53 -10.88
CA SER A 230 -11.98 -17.80 -12.05
C SER A 230 -12.83 -16.59 -12.43
N ASP A 231 -13.14 -16.45 -13.71
CA ASP A 231 -14.07 -15.43 -14.23
C ASP A 231 -15.55 -15.72 -13.94
N ARG A 232 -15.86 -16.92 -13.43
CA ARG A 232 -17.23 -17.40 -13.15
C ARG A 232 -17.23 -18.52 -12.11
N PRO A 233 -18.37 -18.80 -11.45
CA PRO A 233 -18.45 -19.86 -10.44
C PRO A 233 -17.94 -21.22 -10.94
N VAL A 234 -17.03 -21.84 -10.17
CA VAL A 234 -16.51 -23.17 -10.42
C VAL A 234 -17.53 -24.20 -9.96
N THR A 235 -17.93 -25.09 -10.87
CA THR A 235 -18.94 -26.12 -10.55
C THR A 235 -18.50 -27.05 -9.42
N GLU A 236 -19.44 -27.53 -8.62
CA GLU A 236 -19.18 -28.49 -7.53
C GLU A 236 -18.54 -29.80 -8.03
N ALA A 237 -18.82 -30.21 -9.26
CA ALA A 237 -18.16 -31.36 -9.87
C ALA A 237 -16.66 -31.08 -10.14
N ASN A 238 -16.32 -29.86 -10.58
CA ASN A 238 -14.93 -29.45 -10.76
C ASN A 238 -14.21 -29.28 -9.43
N LYS A 239 -14.86 -28.71 -8.40
CA LYS A 239 -14.29 -28.61 -7.05
C LYS A 239 -13.95 -30.00 -6.47
N ARG A 240 -14.91 -30.93 -6.47
CA ARG A 240 -14.68 -32.33 -6.04
C ARG A 240 -13.58 -33.03 -6.82
N LYS A 241 -13.54 -32.81 -8.13
CA LYS A 241 -12.45 -33.33 -8.97
C LYS A 241 -11.10 -32.73 -8.61
N ILE A 242 -11.03 -31.43 -8.31
CA ILE A 242 -9.79 -30.77 -7.88
C ILE A 242 -9.37 -31.33 -6.51
N ALA A 243 -10.28 -31.37 -5.54
CA ALA A 243 -10.04 -31.94 -4.21
C ALA A 243 -9.42 -33.34 -4.30
N LEU A 244 -10.07 -34.25 -5.03
CA LEU A 244 -9.59 -35.63 -5.24
C LEU A 244 -8.23 -35.70 -5.94
N MET A 245 -8.02 -34.93 -7.01
CA MET A 245 -6.79 -35.02 -7.81
C MET A 245 -5.60 -34.32 -7.15
N CYS A 246 -5.86 -33.31 -6.31
CA CYS A 246 -4.85 -32.56 -5.60
C CYS A 246 -4.55 -33.12 -4.20
N ASP A 247 -5.39 -34.04 -3.70
CA ASP A 247 -5.34 -34.59 -2.33
C ASP A 247 -5.51 -33.48 -1.27
N VAL A 248 -6.57 -32.68 -1.44
CA VAL A 248 -6.95 -31.57 -0.56
C VAL A 248 -8.40 -31.78 -0.12
N ASP A 249 -8.71 -31.46 1.13
CA ASP A 249 -10.07 -31.57 1.67
C ASP A 249 -11.07 -30.75 0.84
N GLU A 250 -12.28 -31.29 0.60
CA GLU A 250 -13.30 -30.61 -0.20
C GLU A 250 -13.70 -29.25 0.40
N GLY A 251 -13.78 -29.15 1.74
CA GLY A 251 -14.06 -27.91 2.46
C GLY A 251 -12.95 -26.87 2.36
N ALA A 252 -11.75 -27.28 1.94
CA ALA A 252 -10.59 -26.41 1.74
C ALA A 252 -10.37 -26.04 0.25
N VAL A 253 -11.28 -26.41 -0.65
CA VAL A 253 -11.26 -26.02 -2.07
C VAL A 253 -12.25 -24.88 -2.32
N VAL A 254 -11.73 -23.67 -2.25
CA VAL A 254 -12.50 -22.42 -2.23
C VAL A 254 -12.49 -21.77 -3.61
N ASN A 255 -13.64 -21.29 -4.08
CA ASN A 255 -13.72 -20.57 -5.34
C ASN A 255 -13.73 -19.05 -5.11
N ALA A 256 -12.64 -18.40 -5.53
CA ALA A 256 -12.53 -16.95 -5.57
C ALA A 256 -12.83 -16.42 -6.97
N VAL A 257 -14.10 -16.17 -7.25
CA VAL A 257 -14.54 -15.57 -8.52
C VAL A 257 -14.05 -14.11 -8.64
N ASP A 258 -13.95 -13.62 -9.86
CA ASP A 258 -13.77 -12.19 -10.11
C ASP A 258 -15.00 -11.42 -9.58
N VAL A 259 -14.75 -10.42 -8.74
CA VAL A 259 -15.77 -9.58 -8.09
C VAL A 259 -15.59 -8.12 -8.52
N PRO A 260 -16.67 -7.30 -8.53
CA PRO A 260 -16.60 -5.92 -9.01
C PRO A 260 -15.69 -5.02 -8.18
N SER A 261 -15.57 -5.29 -6.88
CA SER A 261 -14.75 -4.53 -5.95
C SER A 261 -13.80 -5.43 -5.16
N ILE A 262 -12.59 -4.95 -4.89
CA ILE A 262 -11.64 -5.66 -4.02
C ILE A 262 -12.18 -5.83 -2.60
N TYR A 263 -13.10 -4.96 -2.17
CA TYR A 263 -13.69 -5.02 -0.83
C TYR A 263 -14.74 -6.13 -0.69
N ASP A 264 -15.18 -6.75 -1.79
CA ASP A 264 -16.10 -7.90 -1.78
C ASP A 264 -15.38 -9.24 -1.50
N ILE A 265 -14.05 -9.26 -1.65
CA ILE A 265 -13.24 -10.48 -1.53
C ILE A 265 -13.34 -11.09 -0.11
N PRO A 266 -13.29 -10.33 1.01
CA PRO A 266 -13.50 -10.88 2.35
C PRO A 266 -14.85 -11.61 2.49
N THR A 267 -15.96 -10.99 2.08
CA THR A 267 -17.29 -11.62 2.13
C THR A 267 -17.33 -12.90 1.31
N MET A 268 -16.79 -12.87 0.08
CA MET A 268 -16.74 -14.04 -0.78
C MET A 268 -15.90 -15.18 -0.16
N LEU A 269 -14.75 -14.88 0.44
CA LEU A 269 -13.92 -15.92 1.08
C LEU A 269 -14.60 -16.49 2.33
N ASN A 270 -15.30 -15.66 3.11
CA ASN A 270 -16.07 -16.08 4.27
C ASN A 270 -17.26 -16.98 3.88
N ASP A 271 -17.99 -16.63 2.81
CA ASP A 271 -19.08 -17.45 2.26
C ASP A 271 -18.58 -18.83 1.81
N GLN A 272 -17.32 -18.93 1.40
CA GLN A 272 -16.66 -20.20 1.06
C GLN A 272 -16.06 -20.93 2.26
N GLY A 273 -16.08 -20.33 3.47
CA GLY A 273 -15.66 -20.96 4.73
C GLY A 273 -14.15 -21.10 4.93
N LEU A 274 -13.31 -20.39 4.16
CA LEU A 274 -11.84 -20.57 4.19
C LEU A 274 -11.24 -20.23 5.56
N ASP A 275 -11.66 -19.10 6.12
CA ASP A 275 -11.21 -18.58 7.41
C ASP A 275 -11.60 -19.51 8.56
N ALA A 276 -12.84 -20.02 8.57
CA ALA A 276 -13.31 -20.98 9.57
C ALA A 276 -12.51 -22.29 9.51
N TYR A 277 -12.27 -22.82 8.31
CA TYR A 277 -11.48 -24.04 8.11
C TYR A 277 -10.04 -23.88 8.62
N ILE A 278 -9.42 -22.72 8.38
CA ILE A 278 -8.06 -22.41 8.85
C ILE A 278 -8.01 -22.35 10.38
N ILE A 279 -9.01 -21.72 11.02
CA ILE A 279 -9.08 -21.60 12.49
C ILE A 279 -9.14 -22.98 13.14
N GLU A 280 -10.05 -23.84 12.67
CA GLU A 280 -10.19 -25.21 13.19
C GLU A 280 -8.89 -26.00 12.97
N THR A 281 -8.32 -25.94 11.76
CA THR A 281 -7.11 -26.71 11.41
C THR A 281 -5.89 -26.31 12.24
N LEU A 282 -5.73 -25.02 12.53
CA LEU A 282 -4.62 -24.49 13.33
C LEU A 282 -4.88 -24.52 14.84
N GLY A 283 -6.09 -24.92 15.27
CA GLY A 283 -6.52 -24.98 16.66
C GLY A 283 -6.61 -23.60 17.31
N LEU A 284 -7.19 -22.64 16.60
CA LEU A 284 -7.33 -21.24 17.02
C LEU A 284 -8.72 -20.93 17.62
N ASP A 285 -9.59 -21.93 17.75
CA ASP A 285 -11.01 -21.80 18.15
C ASP A 285 -11.20 -21.11 19.51
N ALA A 286 -10.24 -21.28 20.43
CA ALA A 286 -10.30 -20.66 21.76
C ALA A 286 -10.05 -19.15 21.74
N LYS A 287 -9.46 -18.62 20.65
CA LYS A 287 -9.12 -17.20 20.48
C LYS A 287 -10.00 -16.51 19.45
N ALA A 288 -10.52 -17.25 18.46
CA ALA A 288 -11.32 -16.72 17.38
C ALA A 288 -12.82 -16.81 17.66
N GLY A 289 -13.55 -15.73 17.42
CA GLY A 289 -15.01 -15.68 17.47
C GLY A 289 -15.69 -15.76 16.10
N GLU A 290 -16.96 -15.39 16.06
CA GLU A 290 -17.65 -15.04 14.81
C GLU A 290 -17.02 -13.80 14.16
N VAL A 291 -17.20 -13.63 12.85
CA VAL A 291 -16.70 -12.45 12.14
C VAL A 291 -17.48 -11.22 12.60
N ASP A 292 -16.78 -10.20 13.09
CA ASP A 292 -17.35 -8.88 13.32
C ASP A 292 -17.35 -8.06 12.02
N TRP A 293 -18.53 -7.96 11.41
CA TRP A 293 -18.73 -7.21 10.17
C TRP A 293 -18.89 -5.71 10.37
N SER A 294 -18.97 -5.21 11.60
CA SER A 294 -19.30 -3.79 11.86
C SER A 294 -18.32 -2.80 11.23
N GLY A 295 -17.03 -3.17 11.16
CA GLY A 295 -15.98 -2.37 10.52
C GLY A 295 -15.95 -2.42 8.99
N TRP A 296 -16.72 -3.31 8.36
CA TRP A 296 -16.68 -3.55 6.90
C TRP A 296 -18.04 -3.40 6.21
N SER A 297 -19.15 -3.63 6.91
CA SER A 297 -20.49 -3.55 6.32
C SER A 297 -20.82 -2.14 5.82
N GLY A 298 -20.49 -1.10 6.59
CA GLY A 298 -20.71 0.29 6.19
C GLY A 298 -19.90 0.69 4.95
N LEU A 299 -18.68 0.14 4.80
CA LEU A 299 -17.89 0.28 3.58
C LEU A 299 -18.61 -0.35 2.38
N LEU A 300 -19.09 -1.58 2.52
CA LEU A 300 -19.80 -2.28 1.45
C LEU A 300 -21.09 -1.55 1.03
N ASP A 301 -21.82 -0.99 2.00
CA ASP A 301 -23.03 -0.20 1.71
C ASP A 301 -22.72 0.97 0.76
N VAL A 302 -21.65 1.74 1.02
CA VAL A 302 -21.27 2.87 0.15
C VAL A 302 -20.63 2.41 -1.17
N VAL A 303 -19.91 1.28 -1.17
CA VAL A 303 -19.33 0.70 -2.40
C VAL A 303 -20.42 0.31 -3.40
N HIS A 304 -21.53 -0.26 -2.90
CA HIS A 304 -22.61 -0.78 -3.74
C HIS A 304 -23.75 0.20 -3.97
N ASP A 305 -24.07 1.06 -3.00
CA ASP A 305 -25.18 2.03 -3.04
C ASP A 305 -24.75 3.43 -2.56
N PRO A 306 -23.89 4.14 -3.31
CA PRO A 306 -23.45 5.48 -2.96
C PRO A 306 -24.59 6.51 -3.14
N LYS A 307 -24.75 7.42 -2.18
CA LYS A 307 -25.78 8.49 -2.24
C LYS A 307 -25.40 9.62 -3.18
N HIS A 308 -24.10 9.83 -3.37
CA HIS A 308 -23.54 10.92 -4.15
C HIS A 308 -22.49 10.38 -5.14
N GLU A 309 -22.21 11.14 -6.19
CA GLU A 309 -21.10 10.89 -7.10
C GLU A 309 -20.31 12.18 -7.26
N VAL A 310 -18.97 12.09 -7.22
CA VAL A 310 -18.07 13.23 -7.37
C VAL A 310 -16.96 12.89 -8.35
N THR A 311 -16.61 13.81 -9.24
CA THR A 311 -15.55 13.63 -10.23
C THR A 311 -14.28 14.33 -9.77
N ILE A 312 -13.23 13.55 -9.48
CA ILE A 312 -11.93 14.06 -9.03
C ILE A 312 -10.87 13.77 -10.10
N GLY A 313 -10.17 14.82 -10.56
CA GLY A 313 -9.04 14.66 -11.47
C GLY A 313 -7.75 14.30 -10.73
N LEU A 314 -7.10 13.22 -11.13
CA LEU A 314 -5.75 12.87 -10.68
C LEU A 314 -4.74 13.35 -11.72
N VAL A 315 -4.05 14.47 -11.42
CA VAL A 315 -3.11 15.13 -12.34
C VAL A 315 -1.73 14.49 -12.24
N GLY A 316 -1.62 13.33 -12.87
CA GLY A 316 -0.48 12.43 -12.78
C GLY A 316 0.46 12.54 -13.98
N LYS A 317 1.71 12.12 -13.75
CA LYS A 317 2.68 11.87 -14.83
C LYS A 317 2.55 10.44 -15.36
N TYR A 318 2.26 9.50 -14.47
CA TYR A 318 2.20 8.06 -14.72
C TYR A 318 0.75 7.59 -14.85
N ILE A 319 0.02 8.05 -15.87
CA ILE A 319 -1.42 7.71 -16.01
C ILE A 319 -1.68 6.37 -16.73
N ASP A 320 -0.70 5.87 -17.49
CA ASP A 320 -0.84 4.62 -18.26
C ASP A 320 -0.72 3.36 -17.38
N LEU A 321 -0.25 3.50 -16.14
CA LEU A 321 -0.19 2.42 -15.16
C LEU A 321 -0.87 2.89 -13.87
N PRO A 322 -2.15 2.51 -13.65
CA PRO A 322 -2.89 2.88 -12.45
C PRO A 322 -2.18 2.52 -11.13
N ASP A 323 -1.43 1.42 -11.11
CA ASP A 323 -0.72 0.93 -9.92
C ASP A 323 0.39 1.88 -9.44
N ALA A 324 0.87 2.80 -10.29
CA ALA A 324 1.84 3.82 -9.89
C ALA A 324 1.28 4.84 -8.89
N TYR A 325 -0.05 4.89 -8.74
CA TYR A 325 -0.78 5.78 -7.85
C TYR A 325 -1.83 5.02 -7.01
N LEU A 326 -1.59 3.73 -6.77
CA LEU A 326 -2.58 2.85 -6.13
C LEU A 326 -3.08 3.41 -4.80
N SER A 327 -2.20 3.72 -3.85
CA SER A 327 -2.56 4.28 -2.54
C SER A 327 -3.30 5.61 -2.68
N VAL A 328 -2.91 6.47 -3.63
CA VAL A 328 -3.63 7.73 -3.91
C VAL A 328 -5.05 7.46 -4.37
N THR A 329 -5.25 6.52 -5.30
CA THR A 329 -6.60 6.18 -5.79
C THR A 329 -7.46 5.54 -4.70
N GLU A 330 -6.87 4.68 -3.86
CA GLU A 330 -7.54 4.07 -2.71
C GLU A 330 -7.90 5.12 -1.66
N ALA A 331 -7.02 6.09 -1.39
CA ALA A 331 -7.30 7.18 -0.46
C ALA A 331 -8.40 8.12 -0.97
N LEU A 332 -8.46 8.39 -2.28
CA LEU A 332 -9.58 9.10 -2.91
C LEU A 332 -10.88 8.33 -2.74
N ARG A 333 -10.91 7.02 -3.04
CA ARG A 333 -12.09 6.17 -2.83
C ARG A 333 -12.55 6.16 -1.37
N ALA A 334 -11.61 6.01 -0.44
CA ALA A 334 -11.88 6.11 1.00
C ALA A 334 -12.48 7.47 1.39
N GLY A 335 -11.96 8.57 0.85
CA GLY A 335 -12.57 9.89 1.00
C GLY A 335 -14.02 9.94 0.52
N GLY A 336 -14.34 9.22 -0.56
CA GLY A 336 -15.71 8.96 -1.02
C GLY A 336 -16.55 8.21 0.01
N PHE A 337 -16.03 7.07 0.49
CA PHE A 337 -16.73 6.23 1.47
C PHE A 337 -17.10 7.01 2.73
N ALA A 338 -16.19 7.84 3.24
CA ALA A 338 -16.44 8.70 4.39
C ALA A 338 -17.47 9.83 4.15
N ASN A 339 -17.87 10.08 2.90
CA ASN A 339 -18.85 11.08 2.49
C ASN A 339 -20.09 10.47 1.80
N ASP A 340 -20.34 9.15 1.96
CA ASP A 340 -21.41 8.42 1.27
C ASP A 340 -21.39 8.63 -0.27
N ALA A 341 -20.20 8.78 -0.85
CA ALA A 341 -20.01 9.20 -2.23
C ALA A 341 -19.12 8.23 -3.01
N LYS A 342 -19.46 8.03 -4.28
CA LYS A 342 -18.59 7.37 -5.25
C LYS A 342 -17.66 8.39 -5.88
N VAL A 343 -16.35 8.17 -5.73
CA VAL A 343 -15.35 8.98 -6.44
C VAL A 343 -15.11 8.40 -7.84
N LYS A 344 -15.49 9.17 -8.86
CA LYS A 344 -15.08 8.93 -10.24
C LYS A 344 -13.74 9.61 -10.47
N ILE A 345 -12.68 8.81 -10.53
CA ILE A 345 -11.32 9.30 -10.77
C ILE A 345 -11.13 9.50 -12.28
N GLU A 346 -10.82 10.73 -12.69
CA GLU A 346 -10.40 11.05 -14.05
C GLU A 346 -8.88 11.18 -14.10
N TRP A 347 -8.24 10.34 -14.91
CA TRP A 347 -6.78 10.34 -15.07
C TRP A 347 -6.36 11.43 -16.04
N ILE A 348 -5.60 12.41 -15.55
CA ILE A 348 -5.24 13.59 -16.34
C ILE A 348 -3.73 13.61 -16.51
N PRO A 349 -3.22 13.42 -17.75
CA PRO A 349 -1.80 13.51 -18.00
C PRO A 349 -1.35 14.96 -17.80
N SER A 350 -0.41 15.16 -16.88
CA SER A 350 0.01 16.51 -16.46
C SER A 350 0.44 17.38 -17.64
N ASP A 351 1.13 16.82 -18.63
CA ASP A 351 1.63 17.55 -19.80
C ASP A 351 0.51 18.23 -20.62
N GLU A 352 -0.73 17.71 -20.58
CA GLU A 352 -1.89 18.31 -21.26
C GLU A 352 -2.42 19.57 -20.56
N CYS A 353 -2.01 19.83 -19.31
CA CYS A 353 -2.39 21.01 -18.53
C CYS A 353 -1.39 22.18 -18.62
N ARG A 354 -0.37 22.09 -19.49
CA ARG A 354 0.70 23.11 -19.57
C ARG A 354 0.20 24.48 -20.05
N THR A 355 -0.77 24.51 -20.96
CA THR A 355 -1.34 25.78 -21.47
C THR A 355 -2.68 26.08 -20.79
N PRO A 356 -3.10 27.36 -20.71
CA PRO A 356 -4.41 27.71 -20.16
C PRO A 356 -5.58 26.99 -20.84
N GLU A 357 -5.52 26.83 -22.16
CA GLU A 357 -6.56 26.13 -22.93
C GLU A 357 -6.57 24.62 -22.62
N GLY A 358 -5.39 24.02 -22.48
CA GLY A 358 -5.24 22.62 -22.07
C GLY A 358 -5.78 22.38 -20.66
N ALA A 359 -5.34 23.19 -19.69
CA ALA A 359 -5.86 23.11 -18.32
C ALA A 359 -7.38 23.31 -18.27
N SER A 360 -7.93 24.31 -18.98
CA SER A 360 -9.38 24.51 -19.02
C SER A 360 -10.13 23.34 -19.62
N LYS A 361 -9.63 22.76 -20.72
CA LYS A 361 -10.25 21.62 -21.39
C LYS A 361 -10.34 20.40 -20.48
N HIS A 362 -9.31 20.16 -19.66
CA HIS A 362 -9.21 18.95 -18.84
C HIS A 362 -9.73 19.13 -17.41
N LEU A 363 -9.84 20.37 -16.90
CA LEU A 363 -10.13 20.61 -15.48
C LEU A 363 -11.46 21.32 -15.21
N SER A 364 -12.05 22.00 -16.19
CA SER A 364 -13.24 22.86 -15.96
C SER A 364 -14.48 22.11 -15.46
N HIS A 365 -14.64 20.85 -15.85
CA HIS A 365 -15.79 20.01 -15.49
C HIS A 365 -15.60 19.22 -14.20
N LEU A 366 -14.45 19.33 -13.54
CA LEU A 366 -14.13 18.55 -12.35
C LEU A 366 -14.65 19.22 -11.08
N ASP A 367 -15.03 18.38 -10.11
CA ASP A 367 -15.48 18.82 -8.79
C ASP A 367 -14.29 19.10 -7.86
N GLY A 368 -13.14 18.46 -8.11
CA GLY A 368 -11.89 18.68 -7.40
C GLY A 368 -10.70 18.02 -8.11
N ILE A 369 -9.48 18.33 -7.68
CA ILE A 369 -8.25 17.74 -8.20
C ILE A 369 -7.29 17.28 -7.10
N CYS A 370 -6.54 16.23 -7.40
CA CYS A 370 -5.41 15.77 -6.61
C CYS A 370 -4.15 15.82 -7.48
N VAL A 371 -3.11 16.49 -7.00
CA VAL A 371 -1.78 16.54 -7.64
C VAL A 371 -0.85 15.63 -6.84
N PRO A 372 -0.67 14.36 -7.27
CA PRO A 372 0.15 13.41 -6.53
C PRO A 372 1.65 13.70 -6.71
N GLY A 373 2.45 12.93 -5.97
CA GLY A 373 3.89 12.83 -6.15
C GLY A 373 4.30 12.48 -7.59
N GLY A 374 5.56 12.72 -7.92
CA GLY A 374 6.11 12.35 -9.21
C GLY A 374 7.62 12.30 -9.17
N PHE A 375 8.20 11.11 -9.30
CA PHE A 375 9.64 10.98 -9.28
C PHE A 375 10.28 11.49 -10.59
N GLY A 376 11.31 12.33 -10.46
CA GLY A 376 12.12 12.80 -11.59
C GLY A 376 11.50 13.87 -12.49
N VAL A 377 12.36 14.48 -13.30
CA VAL A 377 12.25 15.85 -13.88
C VAL A 377 11.16 16.14 -14.94
N ARG A 378 10.31 15.18 -15.32
CA ARG A 378 9.30 15.38 -16.39
C ARG A 378 7.92 15.65 -15.82
N GLY A 379 7.10 16.47 -16.49
CA GLY A 379 5.67 16.67 -16.17
C GLY A 379 5.33 17.81 -15.22
N ILE A 380 6.32 18.59 -14.77
CA ILE A 380 6.12 19.61 -13.73
C ILE A 380 5.37 20.83 -14.24
N GLU A 381 5.76 21.39 -15.39
CA GLU A 381 5.10 22.58 -15.96
C GLU A 381 3.60 22.35 -16.19
N GLY A 382 3.22 21.11 -16.51
CA GLY A 382 1.84 20.68 -16.57
C GLY A 382 1.10 20.73 -15.23
N LYS A 383 1.73 20.22 -14.16
CA LYS A 383 1.19 20.32 -12.79
C LYS A 383 1.05 21.78 -12.34
N LEU A 384 2.03 22.64 -12.65
CA LEU A 384 1.96 24.08 -12.36
C LEU A 384 0.77 24.73 -13.07
N GLY A 385 0.56 24.42 -14.35
CA GLY A 385 -0.59 24.90 -15.11
C GLY A 385 -1.93 24.45 -14.53
N ALA A 386 -2.02 23.19 -14.10
CA ALA A 386 -3.22 22.66 -13.44
C ALA A 386 -3.51 23.35 -12.10
N LEU A 387 -2.48 23.54 -11.27
CA LEU A 387 -2.60 24.22 -9.97
C LEU A 387 -2.99 25.68 -10.11
N ARG A 388 -2.43 26.38 -11.10
CA ARG A 388 -2.84 27.75 -11.43
C ARG A 388 -4.31 27.80 -11.81
N TYR A 389 -4.73 26.94 -12.74
CA TYR A 389 -6.11 26.91 -13.20
C TYR A 389 -7.07 26.59 -12.05
N ALA A 390 -6.76 25.61 -11.21
CA ALA A 390 -7.59 25.25 -10.07
C ALA A 390 -7.70 26.40 -9.06
N ARG A 391 -6.58 27.06 -8.73
CA ARG A 391 -6.53 28.22 -7.82
C ARG A 391 -7.38 29.38 -8.34
N GLU A 392 -7.27 29.71 -9.61
CA GLU A 392 -8.00 30.83 -10.23
C GLU A 392 -9.50 30.55 -10.40
N ASN A 393 -9.92 29.27 -10.44
CA ASN A 393 -11.31 28.86 -10.66
C ASN A 393 -11.98 28.26 -9.41
N GLY A 394 -11.31 28.29 -8.25
CA GLY A 394 -11.84 27.80 -6.97
C GLY A 394 -12.11 26.29 -6.94
N ILE A 395 -11.33 25.49 -7.67
CA ILE A 395 -11.49 24.02 -7.73
C ILE A 395 -10.77 23.40 -6.52
N PRO A 396 -11.47 22.72 -5.58
CA PRO A 396 -10.86 22.00 -4.47
C PRO A 396 -9.62 21.21 -4.88
N THR A 397 -8.51 21.45 -4.21
CA THR A 397 -7.20 20.95 -4.62
C THR A 397 -6.43 20.37 -3.43
N LEU A 398 -5.90 19.16 -3.62
CA LEU A 398 -4.96 18.51 -2.71
C LEU A 398 -3.62 18.26 -3.41
N GLY A 399 -2.51 18.75 -2.85
CA GLY A 399 -1.15 18.44 -3.32
C GLY A 399 -0.40 17.49 -2.38
N LEU A 400 0.27 16.47 -2.93
CA LEU A 400 1.00 15.45 -2.16
C LEU A 400 2.48 15.46 -2.55
N CYS A 401 3.39 15.64 -1.58
CA CYS A 401 4.85 15.67 -1.78
C CYS A 401 5.25 16.65 -2.90
N LEU A 402 5.56 16.17 -4.11
CA LEU A 402 5.76 17.03 -5.28
C LEU A 402 4.59 17.99 -5.53
N GLY A 403 3.35 17.60 -5.19
CA GLY A 403 2.19 18.49 -5.26
C GLY A 403 2.35 19.75 -4.40
N LEU A 404 2.89 19.63 -3.18
CA LEU A 404 3.22 20.80 -2.34
C LEU A 404 4.29 21.65 -3.00
N GLN A 405 5.37 21.02 -3.48
CA GLN A 405 6.46 21.73 -4.13
C GLN A 405 5.96 22.51 -5.36
N CYS A 406 5.10 21.88 -6.18
CA CYS A 406 4.48 22.53 -7.32
C CYS A 406 3.56 23.69 -6.91
N MET A 407 2.80 23.58 -5.81
CA MET A 407 1.99 24.71 -5.31
C MET A 407 2.86 25.89 -4.89
N VAL A 408 3.95 25.62 -4.15
CA VAL A 408 4.89 26.68 -3.74
C VAL A 408 5.53 27.34 -4.95
N ILE A 409 5.97 26.56 -5.95
CA ILE A 409 6.54 27.08 -7.19
C ILE A 409 5.52 27.91 -7.98
N GLU A 410 4.31 27.38 -8.19
CA GLU A 410 3.24 28.07 -8.94
C GLU A 410 2.89 29.40 -8.29
N TYR A 411 2.67 29.41 -6.97
CA TYR A 411 2.31 30.61 -6.23
C TYR A 411 3.46 31.63 -6.22
N SER A 412 4.70 31.15 -6.11
CA SER A 412 5.90 32.01 -6.18
C SER A 412 5.99 32.73 -7.53
N ARG A 413 5.81 32.00 -8.64
CA ARG A 413 5.87 32.55 -10.00
C ARG A 413 4.76 33.55 -10.26
N ASN A 414 3.52 33.18 -9.94
CA ASN A 414 2.34 33.91 -10.44
C ASN A 414 1.80 34.95 -9.46
N VAL A 415 2.10 34.83 -8.16
CA VAL A 415 1.55 35.72 -7.11
C VAL A 415 2.65 36.47 -6.34
N ALA A 416 3.73 35.80 -5.95
CA ALA A 416 4.82 36.43 -5.19
C ALA A 416 5.85 37.21 -6.06
N GLY A 417 5.64 37.26 -7.38
CA GLY A 417 6.49 37.98 -8.33
C GLY A 417 7.90 37.39 -8.48
N LEU A 418 8.05 36.07 -8.27
CA LEU A 418 9.28 35.32 -8.46
C LEU A 418 9.19 34.52 -9.78
N GLU A 419 9.12 35.20 -10.92
CA GLU A 419 8.81 34.58 -12.23
C GLU A 419 9.72 33.39 -12.58
N GLY A 420 11.01 33.45 -12.18
CA GLY A 420 11.99 32.38 -12.39
C GLY A 420 12.01 31.27 -11.33
N ALA A 421 11.06 31.24 -10.39
CA ALA A 421 11.09 30.30 -9.27
C ALA A 421 11.02 28.84 -9.69
N SER A 422 11.84 27.98 -9.09
CA SER A 422 11.84 26.55 -9.38
C SER A 422 12.37 25.72 -8.21
N SER A 423 12.44 24.40 -8.43
CA SER A 423 13.21 23.49 -7.60
C SER A 423 14.61 23.29 -8.18
N SER A 424 15.63 23.28 -7.33
CA SER A 424 16.99 22.91 -7.76
C SER A 424 17.09 21.46 -8.25
N GLU A 425 16.08 20.61 -7.99
CA GLU A 425 15.98 19.28 -8.60
C GLU A 425 15.77 19.35 -10.11
N PHE A 426 14.96 20.31 -10.56
CA PHE A 426 14.43 20.37 -11.92
C PHE A 426 15.12 21.42 -12.77
N ASP A 427 15.53 22.51 -12.14
CA ASP A 427 16.27 23.61 -12.74
C ASP A 427 17.38 24.04 -11.77
N PRO A 428 18.56 23.40 -11.83
CA PRO A 428 19.69 23.72 -10.94
C PRO A 428 20.19 25.17 -11.07
N ASP A 429 19.91 25.82 -12.20
CA ASP A 429 20.35 27.18 -12.52
C ASP A 429 19.26 28.23 -12.27
N THR A 430 18.15 27.85 -11.61
CA THR A 430 17.03 28.76 -11.30
C THR A 430 17.49 29.99 -10.50
N GLU A 431 16.97 31.17 -10.89
CA GLU A 431 17.24 32.41 -10.17
C GLU A 431 16.67 32.37 -8.74
N PHE A 432 15.54 31.68 -8.55
CA PHE A 432 14.86 31.59 -7.26
C PHE A 432 14.58 30.12 -6.89
N PRO A 433 15.55 29.42 -6.26
CA PRO A 433 15.37 28.04 -5.79
C PRO A 433 14.48 28.00 -4.55
N VAL A 434 13.16 28.18 -4.75
CA VAL A 434 12.15 28.16 -3.68
C VAL A 434 11.95 26.75 -3.10
N ILE A 435 12.36 25.72 -3.86
CA ILE A 435 12.51 24.34 -3.38
C ILE A 435 13.99 23.94 -3.55
N ALA A 436 14.61 23.42 -2.50
CA ALA A 436 16.03 23.06 -2.51
C ALA A 436 16.35 21.95 -1.50
N THR A 437 17.48 21.27 -1.68
CA THR A 437 18.08 20.44 -0.62
C THR A 437 18.67 21.33 0.47
N MET A 438 18.75 20.81 1.70
CA MET A 438 19.41 21.52 2.80
C MET A 438 20.92 21.69 2.54
N GLU A 439 21.55 22.78 2.97
CA GLU A 439 22.99 23.04 2.76
C GLU A 439 23.88 21.89 3.27
N GLU A 440 23.55 21.30 4.42
CA GLU A 440 24.26 20.13 4.99
C GLU A 440 24.14 18.86 4.13
N GLN A 441 23.09 18.76 3.30
CA GLN A 441 22.87 17.62 2.40
C GLN A 441 23.69 17.75 1.11
N VAL A 442 24.05 18.96 0.69
CA VAL A 442 24.82 19.22 -0.53
C VAL A 442 26.22 18.60 -0.45
N GLU A 443 26.87 18.68 0.71
CA GLU A 443 28.20 18.06 0.94
C GLU A 443 28.14 16.52 0.94
N ILE A 444 27.07 15.93 1.48
CA ILE A 444 26.87 14.46 1.53
C ILE A 444 26.56 13.90 0.13
N ILE A 445 25.73 14.61 -0.65
CA ILE A 445 25.41 14.22 -2.03
C ILE A 445 26.66 14.29 -2.92
N ALA A 446 27.53 15.28 -2.72
CA ALA A 446 28.81 15.37 -3.43
C ALA A 446 29.75 14.18 -3.13
N GLY A 447 29.57 13.51 -1.98
CA GLY A 447 30.29 12.30 -1.58
C GLY A 447 29.76 10.99 -2.18
N GLY A 448 28.65 11.02 -2.94
CA GLY A 448 28.07 9.85 -3.60
C GLY A 448 27.13 9.00 -2.72
N ASP A 449 26.89 9.40 -1.46
CA ASP A 449 25.91 8.75 -0.60
C ASP A 449 24.52 9.39 -0.81
N LEU A 450 23.80 8.86 -1.79
CA LEU A 450 22.43 9.27 -2.09
C LEU A 450 21.43 8.85 -0.99
N GLY A 451 21.80 7.94 -0.07
CA GLY A 451 20.89 7.44 0.97
C GLY A 451 20.76 8.38 2.17
N GLY A 452 21.87 8.95 2.64
CA GLY A 452 21.96 9.64 3.93
C GLY A 452 21.17 10.96 4.11
N THR A 453 20.49 11.46 3.08
CA THR A 453 19.81 12.76 3.08
C THR A 453 18.30 12.68 2.84
N MET A 454 17.75 11.49 2.63
CA MET A 454 16.33 11.29 2.33
C MET A 454 15.50 11.21 3.62
N ARG A 455 14.40 11.97 3.70
CA ARG A 455 13.39 11.81 4.75
C ARG A 455 12.47 10.67 4.38
N LEU A 456 12.59 9.58 5.13
CA LEU A 456 11.82 8.35 4.99
C LEU A 456 11.08 8.01 6.28
N GLY A 457 9.81 7.64 6.16
CA GLY A 457 8.99 7.20 7.29
C GLY A 457 8.26 8.33 8.01
N LEU A 458 7.86 8.07 9.25
CA LEU A 458 6.95 8.94 9.99
C LEU A 458 7.67 10.16 10.59
N TYR A 459 7.20 11.38 10.26
CA TYR A 459 7.69 12.62 10.86
C TYR A 459 6.54 13.43 11.48
N PRO A 460 6.76 14.07 12.64
CA PRO A 460 5.76 14.94 13.26
C PRO A 460 5.67 16.29 12.54
N ALA A 461 4.47 16.88 12.54
CA ALA A 461 4.20 18.23 12.06
C ALA A 461 3.29 18.98 13.04
N ALA A 462 3.70 20.19 13.40
CA ALA A 462 2.90 21.14 14.18
C ALA A 462 2.07 22.01 13.23
N LEU A 463 0.76 21.98 13.38
CA LEU A 463 -0.21 22.70 12.55
C LEU A 463 -0.65 24.00 13.22
N ALA A 464 -0.85 25.04 12.42
CA ALA A 464 -1.34 26.34 12.87
C ALA A 464 -2.81 26.26 13.30
N GLU A 465 -3.16 26.84 14.44
CA GLU A 465 -4.55 26.92 14.90
C GLU A 465 -5.41 27.68 13.88
N GLY A 466 -6.61 27.15 13.60
CA GLY A 466 -7.53 27.72 12.61
C GLY A 466 -7.17 27.45 11.15
N SER A 467 -6.09 26.72 10.88
CA SER A 467 -5.78 26.23 9.53
C SER A 467 -6.77 25.16 9.06
N ILE A 468 -6.91 25.02 7.74
CA ILE A 468 -7.66 23.91 7.13
C ILE A 468 -7.06 22.58 7.59
N ALA A 469 -5.72 22.47 7.61
CA ALA A 469 -5.03 21.29 8.11
C ALA A 469 -5.48 20.92 9.54
N ALA A 470 -5.36 21.84 10.50
CA ALA A 470 -5.70 21.55 11.89
C ALA A 470 -7.19 21.20 12.08
N GLU A 471 -8.08 21.81 11.28
CA GLU A 471 -9.50 21.51 11.30
C GLU A 471 -9.79 20.09 10.81
N VAL A 472 -9.28 19.69 9.64
CA VAL A 472 -9.59 18.36 9.09
C VAL A 472 -9.00 17.25 9.94
N TYR A 473 -7.77 17.43 10.48
CA TYR A 473 -7.16 16.47 11.39
C TYR A 473 -7.79 16.46 12.79
N GLY A 474 -8.50 17.53 13.19
CA GLY A 474 -8.99 17.70 14.56
C GLY A 474 -7.88 17.80 15.61
N SER A 475 -6.65 18.13 15.19
CA SER A 475 -5.45 18.19 16.02
C SER A 475 -4.47 19.24 15.47
N THR A 476 -3.66 19.83 16.34
CA THR A 476 -2.56 20.74 15.97
C THR A 476 -1.19 20.04 15.95
N LEU A 477 -1.14 18.75 16.27
CA LEU A 477 0.05 17.92 16.16
C LEU A 477 -0.33 16.61 15.46
N VAL A 478 0.32 16.36 14.34
CA VAL A 478 0.07 15.18 13.49
C VAL A 478 1.41 14.55 13.09
N SER A 479 1.36 13.35 12.52
CA SER A 479 2.55 12.70 11.98
C SER A 479 2.22 12.05 10.65
N GLU A 480 3.07 12.23 9.65
CA GLU A 480 2.84 11.68 8.30
C GLU A 480 4.09 11.02 7.73
N ARG A 481 3.89 10.13 6.75
CA ARG A 481 4.99 9.38 6.11
C ARG A 481 5.63 10.20 4.99
N HIS A 482 6.96 10.30 4.99
CA HIS A 482 7.72 11.03 3.99
C HIS A 482 8.52 10.10 3.09
N ARG A 483 8.74 10.57 1.85
CA ARG A 483 9.63 9.96 0.86
C ARG A 483 10.19 11.02 -0.08
N HIS A 484 11.01 11.92 0.46
CA HIS A 484 11.57 13.02 -0.33
C HIS A 484 12.89 13.53 0.24
N ARG A 485 13.56 14.39 -0.53
CA ARG A 485 14.82 15.04 -0.15
C ARG A 485 14.75 16.57 -0.26
N TYR A 486 13.92 17.08 -1.16
CA TYR A 486 13.84 18.50 -1.46
C TYR A 486 12.80 19.17 -0.58
N GLU A 487 13.21 20.30 0.00
CA GLU A 487 12.44 21.05 0.99
C GLU A 487 12.09 22.44 0.48
N VAL A 488 11.10 23.06 1.12
CA VAL A 488 10.84 24.49 0.90
C VAL A 488 12.03 25.29 1.44
N ASN A 489 12.60 26.14 0.59
CA ASN A 489 13.72 26.98 0.96
C ASN A 489 13.22 28.14 1.84
N ASN A 490 13.58 28.07 3.13
CA ASN A 490 13.19 29.05 4.14
C ASN A 490 13.56 30.50 3.80
N ALA A 491 14.59 30.73 2.97
CA ALA A 491 14.98 32.07 2.52
C ALA A 491 13.86 32.81 1.76
N TYR A 492 12.91 32.08 1.18
CA TYR A 492 11.79 32.63 0.41
C TYR A 492 10.46 32.63 1.18
N ARG A 493 10.42 32.02 2.36
CA ARG A 493 9.19 31.77 3.12
C ARG A 493 8.42 33.06 3.42
N ASP A 494 9.09 34.07 3.95
CA ASP A 494 8.43 35.34 4.33
C ASP A 494 7.83 36.04 3.11
N ARG A 495 8.58 36.13 2.00
CA ARG A 495 8.11 36.75 0.76
C ARG A 495 6.90 36.03 0.16
N ILE A 496 6.89 34.69 0.20
CA ILE A 496 5.76 33.88 -0.29
C ILE A 496 4.55 34.02 0.65
N ALA A 497 4.78 34.09 1.96
CA ALA A 497 3.73 34.27 2.96
C ALA A 497 3.06 35.65 2.86
N GLU A 498 3.85 36.71 2.67
CA GLU A 498 3.35 38.07 2.45
C GLU A 498 2.45 38.17 1.20
N ALA A 499 2.70 37.34 0.20
CA ALA A 499 1.88 37.24 -1.00
C ALA A 499 0.56 36.45 -0.78
N GLY A 500 0.39 35.77 0.36
CA GLY A 500 -0.87 35.17 0.81
C GLY A 500 -0.90 33.64 0.95
N LEU A 501 0.17 32.91 0.59
CA LEU A 501 0.24 31.47 0.84
C LEU A 501 0.57 31.19 2.30
N VAL A 502 -0.23 30.38 2.98
CA VAL A 502 -0.06 30.09 4.41
C VAL A 502 0.78 28.82 4.58
N PHE A 503 1.89 28.93 5.30
CA PHE A 503 2.68 27.78 5.75
C PHE A 503 2.05 27.20 7.02
N SER A 504 0.93 26.48 6.85
CA SER A 504 0.05 26.05 7.94
C SER A 504 0.58 24.91 8.77
N GLY A 505 1.65 24.24 8.35
CA GLY A 505 2.28 23.19 9.15
C GLY A 505 3.79 23.16 8.96
N THR A 506 4.52 22.96 10.06
CA THR A 506 5.98 22.83 10.05
C THR A 506 6.42 21.66 10.91
N SER A 507 7.67 21.23 10.75
CA SER A 507 8.33 20.39 11.75
C SER A 507 8.27 21.07 13.14
N PRO A 508 8.35 20.32 14.25
CA PRO A 508 8.23 20.89 15.60
C PRO A 508 9.27 21.96 15.94
N ASP A 509 10.45 21.89 15.34
CA ASP A 509 11.51 22.92 15.42
C ASP A 509 11.28 24.13 14.50
N ARG A 510 10.17 24.11 13.74
CA ARG A 510 9.70 25.13 12.79
C ARG A 510 10.57 25.32 11.55
N HIS A 511 11.50 24.41 11.32
CA HIS A 511 12.49 24.55 10.25
C HIS A 511 12.00 24.03 8.90
N LEU A 512 11.30 22.90 8.86
CA LEU A 512 10.80 22.30 7.63
C LEU A 512 9.33 22.66 7.45
N VAL A 513 8.95 23.03 6.23
CA VAL A 513 7.53 23.24 5.86
C VAL A 513 6.92 21.89 5.54
N GLU A 514 5.85 21.55 6.24
CA GLU A 514 5.16 20.26 6.07
C GLU A 514 3.79 20.41 5.41
N PHE A 515 3.14 21.57 5.60
CA PHE A 515 1.84 21.89 5.01
C PHE A 515 1.80 23.33 4.51
N VAL A 516 1.15 23.52 3.36
CA VAL A 516 0.80 24.83 2.82
C VAL A 516 -0.66 24.85 2.41
N GLU A 517 -1.30 26.00 2.53
CA GLU A 517 -2.69 26.18 2.14
C GLU A 517 -3.00 27.63 1.77
N LEU A 518 -4.16 27.84 1.15
CA LEU A 518 -4.76 29.18 1.04
C LEU A 518 -5.87 29.33 2.09
N PRO A 519 -6.07 30.56 2.62
CA PRO A 519 -7.21 30.85 3.49
C PRO A 519 -8.54 30.46 2.83
N ARG A 520 -9.48 29.93 3.62
CA ARG A 520 -10.77 29.41 3.13
C ARG A 520 -11.64 30.48 2.43
N ASP A 521 -11.48 31.74 2.82
CA ASP A 521 -12.13 32.90 2.19
C ASP A 521 -11.53 33.27 0.83
N VAL A 522 -10.31 32.83 0.53
CA VAL A 522 -9.65 32.98 -0.77
C VAL A 522 -9.94 31.79 -1.68
N HIS A 523 -9.90 30.57 -1.15
CA HIS A 523 -10.15 29.35 -1.91
C HIS A 523 -10.83 28.28 -1.04
N PRO A 524 -11.89 27.60 -1.49
CA PRO A 524 -12.72 26.72 -0.64
C PRO A 524 -11.94 25.59 0.02
N TYR A 525 -11.03 24.96 -0.72
CA TYR A 525 -10.12 23.93 -0.22
C TYR A 525 -8.86 23.91 -1.10
N TYR A 526 -7.77 24.53 -0.64
CA TYR A 526 -6.48 24.49 -1.34
C TYR A 526 -5.41 24.18 -0.31
N ILE A 527 -4.99 22.92 -0.25
CA ILE A 527 -4.06 22.44 0.77
C ILE A 527 -3.09 21.45 0.14
N ALA A 528 -1.86 21.44 0.62
CA ALA A 528 -0.89 20.42 0.27
C ALA A 528 0.00 20.06 1.45
N THR A 529 0.62 18.90 1.34
CA THR A 529 1.57 18.39 2.31
C THR A 529 2.83 17.85 1.63
N GLN A 530 3.99 17.97 2.29
CA GLN A 530 5.24 17.33 1.85
C GLN A 530 5.22 15.81 2.03
N ALA A 531 4.27 15.31 2.81
CA ALA A 531 4.14 13.90 3.14
C ALA A 531 3.27 13.14 2.13
N HIS A 532 3.07 11.85 2.42
CA HIS A 532 2.25 10.91 1.67
C HIS A 532 1.10 10.37 2.54
N PRO A 533 0.08 11.20 2.84
CA PRO A 533 -1.08 10.82 3.65
C PRO A 533 -1.88 9.65 3.07
N GLU A 534 -1.76 9.39 1.76
CA GLU A 534 -2.39 8.26 1.08
C GLU A 534 -1.94 6.91 1.64
N LEU A 535 -0.73 6.82 2.18
CA LEU A 535 -0.16 5.58 2.73
C LEU A 535 -0.81 5.20 4.06
N ARG A 536 -1.35 6.19 4.77
CA ARG A 536 -2.06 6.01 6.06
C ARG A 536 -3.57 5.96 5.90
N SER A 537 -4.11 6.13 4.69
CA SER A 537 -5.54 5.99 4.45
C SER A 537 -5.96 4.52 4.49
N ARG A 538 -7.12 4.27 5.07
CA ARG A 538 -7.78 2.95 5.13
C ARG A 538 -9.18 3.06 4.50
N PRO A 539 -9.75 1.99 3.94
CA PRO A 539 -11.07 2.06 3.32
C PRO A 539 -12.19 2.36 4.34
N ASN A 540 -12.04 1.89 5.58
CA ASN A 540 -12.95 2.13 6.70
C ASN A 540 -12.55 3.34 7.58
N ASP A 541 -11.29 3.80 7.49
CA ASP A 541 -10.81 5.04 8.12
C ASP A 541 -10.09 5.93 7.10
N ALA A 542 -10.90 6.69 6.37
CA ALA A 542 -10.41 7.57 5.32
C ALA A 542 -9.56 8.69 5.92
N HIS A 543 -8.36 8.88 5.36
CA HIS A 543 -7.43 9.91 5.81
C HIS A 543 -8.08 11.32 5.76
N PRO A 544 -7.92 12.16 6.82
CA PRO A 544 -8.58 13.46 6.93
C PRO A 544 -8.46 14.39 5.71
N LEU A 545 -7.27 14.51 5.12
CA LEU A 545 -7.06 15.35 3.92
C LEU A 545 -7.87 14.89 2.70
N PHE A 546 -8.06 13.59 2.51
CA PHE A 546 -8.83 13.04 1.39
C PHE A 546 -10.33 13.14 1.65
N ARG A 547 -10.76 12.90 2.91
CA ARG A 547 -12.13 13.16 3.36
C ARG A 547 -12.51 14.63 3.15
N GLY A 548 -11.61 15.55 3.51
CA GLY A 548 -11.78 16.99 3.32
C GLY A 548 -11.85 17.40 1.84
N LEU A 549 -10.97 16.86 0.99
CA LEU A 549 -11.01 17.10 -0.46
C LEU A 549 -12.35 16.69 -1.06
N VAL A 550 -12.82 15.47 -0.76
CA VAL A 550 -14.08 14.95 -1.30
C VAL A 550 -15.27 15.76 -0.80
N GLY A 551 -15.30 16.11 0.49
CA GLY A 551 -16.34 16.96 1.07
C GLY A 551 -16.42 18.33 0.38
N ALA A 552 -15.28 19.00 0.21
CA ALA A 552 -15.22 20.30 -0.48
C ALA A 552 -15.64 20.21 -1.97
N SER A 553 -15.31 19.10 -2.64
CA SER A 553 -15.73 18.84 -4.03
C SER A 553 -17.24 18.63 -4.15
N LEU A 554 -17.87 17.93 -3.21
CA LEU A 554 -19.32 17.79 -3.15
C LEU A 554 -20.02 19.14 -2.92
N ASP A 555 -19.46 19.99 -2.06
CA ASP A 555 -20.01 21.32 -1.80
C ASP A 555 -19.90 22.23 -3.04
N ARG A 556 -18.79 22.16 -3.77
CA ARG A 556 -18.63 22.83 -5.07
C ARG A 556 -19.66 22.33 -6.09
N GLN A 557 -19.81 21.01 -6.23
CA GLN A 557 -20.76 20.42 -7.17
C GLN A 557 -22.20 20.92 -6.90
N LYS A 558 -22.62 20.91 -5.63
CA LYS A 558 -23.93 21.45 -5.20
C LYS A 558 -24.08 22.93 -5.53
N ALA A 559 -23.04 23.73 -5.30
CA ALA A 559 -23.06 25.16 -5.61
C ALA A 559 -23.26 25.41 -7.11
N SER A 560 -22.58 24.63 -7.98
CA SER A 560 -22.72 24.75 -9.44
C SER A 560 -24.14 24.41 -9.93
N LEU A 561 -24.77 23.35 -9.39
CA LEU A 561 -26.12 22.93 -9.78
C LEU A 561 -27.20 24.00 -9.47
N LEU A 562 -27.04 24.73 -8.36
CA LEU A 562 -27.97 25.80 -7.97
C LEU A 562 -27.97 26.98 -8.97
N PHE A 563 -26.90 27.19 -9.72
CA PHE A 563 -26.82 28.23 -10.75
C PHE A 563 -27.46 27.79 -12.08
N ASP A 564 -27.52 26.50 -12.36
CA ASP A 564 -28.16 25.97 -13.56
C ASP A 564 -29.69 26.00 -13.44
N ASP A 565 -30.24 25.67 -12.25
CA ASP A 565 -31.69 25.73 -11.99
C ASP A 565 -32.24 27.17 -11.87
N ALA A 566 -31.38 28.15 -11.55
CA ALA A 566 -31.78 29.56 -11.47
C ALA A 566 -31.76 30.28 -12.84
N ASN A 567 -31.14 29.66 -13.86
CA ASN A 567 -31.05 30.17 -15.23
C ASN A 567 -31.91 29.39 -16.24
N ALA A 568 -32.64 28.36 -15.79
CA ALA A 568 -33.67 27.63 -16.53
C ALA A 568 -35.07 28.18 -16.21
#